data_AF-A0A1C5M939-F1
#
_entry.id   AF-A0A1C5M939-F1
#
_cell.length_a   1.000
_cell.length_b   1.000
_cell.length_c   1.000
_cell.angle_alpha   90.00
_cell.angle_beta   90.00
_cell.angle_gamma   90.00
#
_symmetry.space_group_name_H-M   'P 1'
#
loop_
_entity.id
_entity.type
_entity.pdbx_description
1 polymer ?
#
loop_
_entity_poly.entity_id
_entity_poly.type
_entity_poly.pdbx_seq_one_letter_code
_entity_poly.pdbx_strand_id
1 'polypeptide(L)'
;MRKLQVYIEIEGMQTYVGSISGSSPNDAQFAYSDQYIAAGHPPISISLPISGEPFSAETTKNFFEGLLPEGFARKCVANWIHTSEDDYLTILSVLGSECLGALRVSDNIHDSGDYKPLSIESVKALAKEGVSKSTELITEAHLSLTGASGKVGLYYDPERNMWYQPQGDAPSTHIVKQSHVRLSDIVTNEQLSLTAASKLGISIPESFIINTGAARDDEILFATKRYDRVIPKNAAYINGLIRPFRLHQEDFAQALGIPAYEKYENGNRQYLLKAFQLLRNNVADPLTDQLKWWDMLIYDYLNCIIGCIRWRMKRKRYMCLCRIRTLL
;
A
#
# COMPACT_ATOMS: atom_id res chain seq x y z
N MET A 1 1.49 10.70 26.81
CA MET A 1 1.94 9.43 26.21
C MET A 1 0.90 9.02 25.19
N ARG A 2 1.28 8.97 23.91
CA ARG A 2 0.38 8.52 22.84
C ARG A 2 0.40 7.00 22.81
N LYS A 3 -0.76 6.40 22.55
CA LYS A 3 -0.90 4.96 22.38
C LYS A 3 -1.72 4.71 21.12
N LEU A 4 -1.13 4.00 20.16
CA LEU A 4 -1.83 3.51 18.97
C LEU A 4 -1.98 2.00 19.09
N GLN A 5 -3.16 1.49 18.81
CA GLN A 5 -3.44 0.07 18.81
C GLN A 5 -3.22 -0.49 17.41
N VAL A 6 -2.60 -1.67 17.35
CA VAL A 6 -2.31 -2.38 16.11
C VAL A 6 -3.18 -3.62 16.07
N TYR A 7 -3.92 -3.77 14.97
CA TYR A 7 -4.77 -4.89 14.67
C TYR A 7 -4.34 -5.54 13.36
N ILE A 8 -4.64 -6.82 13.21
CA ILE A 8 -4.47 -7.56 11.96
C ILE A 8 -5.74 -8.34 11.67
N GLU A 9 -6.15 -8.36 10.40
CA GLU A 9 -7.26 -9.22 9.99
C GLU A 9 -6.79 -10.66 9.79
N ILE A 10 -7.37 -11.60 10.54
CA ILE A 10 -7.15 -13.04 10.41
C ILE A 10 -8.50 -13.69 10.15
N GLU A 11 -8.64 -14.33 8.99
CA GLU A 11 -9.89 -15.00 8.57
C GLU A 11 -11.13 -14.09 8.63
N GLY A 12 -10.97 -12.80 8.35
CA GLY A 12 -12.04 -11.80 8.37
C GLY A 12 -12.33 -11.19 9.74
N MET A 13 -11.67 -11.64 10.81
CA MET A 13 -11.78 -11.08 12.15
C MET A 13 -10.61 -10.14 12.46
N GLN A 14 -10.91 -9.01 13.08
CA GLN A 14 -9.88 -8.08 13.56
C GLN A 14 -9.29 -8.59 14.87
N THR A 15 -8.03 -9.03 14.83
CA THR A 15 -7.29 -9.53 15.98
C THR A 15 -6.37 -8.45 16.52
N TYR A 16 -6.46 -8.17 17.82
CA TYR A 16 -5.56 -7.23 18.47
C TYR A 16 -4.14 -7.80 18.53
N VAL A 17 -3.19 -7.10 17.93
CA VAL A 17 -1.78 -7.52 17.88
C VAL A 17 -1.04 -6.97 19.09
N GLY A 18 -1.21 -5.68 19.37
CA GLY A 18 -0.38 -4.96 20.32
C GLY A 18 -0.53 -3.46 20.20
N SER A 19 0.43 -2.70 20.73
CA SER A 19 0.36 -1.25 20.69
C SER A 19 1.70 -0.57 20.50
N ILE A 20 1.68 0.58 19.85
CA ILE A 20 2.79 1.53 19.77
C ILE A 20 2.60 2.56 20.88
N SER A 21 3.57 2.70 21.78
CA SER A 21 3.52 3.65 22.90
C SER A 21 4.77 4.53 22.93
N GLY A 22 4.61 5.83 23.10
CA GLY A 22 5.71 6.80 23.19
C GLY A 22 5.23 8.23 23.42
N SER A 23 6.16 9.14 23.73
CA SER A 23 5.87 10.58 23.82
C SER A 23 6.10 11.31 22.50
N SER A 24 6.90 10.74 21.61
CA SER A 24 7.35 11.27 20.34
C SER A 24 7.66 10.14 19.34
N PRO A 25 7.87 10.45 18.05
CA PRO A 25 8.37 9.48 17.08
C PRO A 25 9.72 8.82 17.44
N ASN A 26 10.54 9.47 18.27
CA ASN A 26 11.91 9.02 18.58
C ASN A 26 12.00 8.04 19.75
N ASP A 27 10.96 7.96 20.59
CA ASP A 27 10.87 7.06 21.75
C ASP A 27 9.71 6.07 21.62
N ALA A 28 8.94 6.11 20.53
CA ALA A 28 7.80 5.24 20.32
C ALA A 28 8.21 3.80 20.03
N GLN A 29 7.74 2.88 20.87
CA GLN A 29 8.05 1.46 20.82
C GLN A 29 6.78 0.65 20.56
N PHE A 30 6.88 -0.33 19.67
CA PHE A 30 5.84 -1.33 19.46
C PHE A 30 6.06 -2.52 20.40
N ALA A 31 4.99 -2.98 21.04
CA ALA A 31 4.98 -4.21 21.82
C ALA A 31 3.80 -5.07 21.38
N TYR A 32 4.06 -6.36 21.17
CA TYR A 32 3.01 -7.36 21.04
C TYR A 32 2.23 -7.49 22.34
N SER A 33 0.95 -7.85 22.24
CA SER A 33 0.14 -8.19 23.41
C SER A 33 0.39 -9.63 23.83
N ASP A 34 0.35 -9.89 25.14
CA ASP A 34 0.48 -11.26 25.68
C ASP A 34 -0.55 -12.21 25.09
N GLN A 35 -1.76 -11.72 24.81
CA GLN A 35 -2.83 -12.50 24.19
C GLN A 35 -2.47 -12.96 22.77
N TYR A 36 -1.90 -12.07 21.96
CA TYR A 36 -1.47 -12.39 20.60
C TYR A 36 -0.35 -13.43 20.59
N ILE A 37 0.62 -13.28 21.50
CA ILE A 37 1.73 -14.22 21.68
C ILE A 37 1.21 -15.57 22.15
N ALA A 38 0.37 -15.60 23.19
CA ALA A 38 -0.18 -16.83 23.77
C ALA A 38 -1.08 -17.60 22.81
N ALA A 39 -1.79 -16.89 21.91
CA ALA A 39 -2.58 -17.50 20.84
C ALA A 39 -1.73 -18.18 19.76
N GLY A 40 -0.40 -18.02 19.79
CA GLY A 40 0.50 -18.59 18.79
C GLY A 40 0.35 -17.94 17.42
N HIS A 41 -0.14 -16.69 17.37
CA HIS A 41 -0.25 -15.99 16.11
C HIS A 41 1.13 -15.63 15.55
N PRO A 42 1.28 -15.68 14.22
CA PRO A 42 2.53 -15.31 13.53
C PRO A 42 2.85 -13.81 13.61
N PRO A 43 4.13 -13.43 13.43
CA PRO A 43 4.55 -12.02 13.51
C PRO A 43 3.95 -11.18 12.38
N ILE A 44 3.77 -9.87 12.64
CA ILE A 44 3.27 -8.93 11.62
C ILE A 44 4.34 -8.54 10.58
N SER A 45 5.60 -8.89 10.82
CA SER A 45 6.74 -8.58 9.95
C SER A 45 7.90 -9.51 10.25
N ILE A 46 8.69 -9.84 9.23
CA ILE A 46 9.96 -10.54 9.43
C ILE A 46 10.92 -9.70 10.31
N SER A 47 10.86 -8.36 10.20
CA SER A 47 11.65 -7.44 11.03
C SER A 47 11.09 -7.20 12.44
N LEU A 48 9.89 -7.69 12.73
CA LEU A 48 9.26 -7.64 14.05
C LEU A 48 8.86 -9.07 14.47
N PRO A 49 9.82 -9.98 14.74
CA PRO A 49 9.51 -11.36 15.16
C PRO A 49 8.69 -11.37 16.45
N ILE A 50 8.02 -12.48 16.78
CA ILE A 50 7.28 -12.56 18.05
C ILE A 50 8.25 -12.37 19.23
N SER A 51 7.94 -11.40 20.10
CA SER A 51 8.75 -11.00 21.26
C SER A 51 7.84 -10.57 22.41
N GLY A 52 8.18 -10.97 23.64
CA GLY A 52 7.54 -10.47 24.85
C GLY A 52 8.04 -9.08 25.29
N GLU A 53 9.20 -8.66 24.77
CA GLU A 53 9.77 -7.34 25.04
C GLU A 53 9.41 -6.33 23.93
N PRO A 54 9.21 -5.04 24.25
CA PRO A 54 9.02 -3.99 23.26
C PRO A 54 10.20 -3.84 22.31
N PHE A 55 9.91 -3.53 21.05
CA PHE A 55 10.93 -3.21 20.05
C PHE A 55 11.55 -1.84 20.29
N SER A 56 12.79 -1.66 19.82
CA SER A 56 13.42 -0.34 19.81
C SER A 56 12.59 0.67 19.02
N ALA A 57 12.77 1.96 19.32
CA ALA A 57 12.07 3.02 18.59
C ALA A 57 12.47 3.06 17.10
N GLU A 58 13.72 2.74 16.79
CA GLU A 58 14.21 2.63 15.41
C GLU A 58 13.53 1.50 14.64
N THR A 59 13.51 0.28 15.20
CA THR A 59 12.86 -0.88 14.56
C THR A 59 11.37 -0.65 14.38
N THR A 60 10.71 -0.08 15.39
CA THR A 60 9.30 0.32 15.33
C THR A 60 9.06 1.31 14.20
N LYS A 61 9.84 2.39 14.15
CA LYS A 61 9.74 3.41 13.11
C LYS A 61 9.94 2.80 11.72
N ASN A 62 10.99 2.03 11.50
CA ASN A 62 11.31 1.48 10.17
C ASN A 62 10.15 0.66 9.57
N PHE A 63 9.45 -0.13 10.39
CA PHE A 63 8.31 -0.90 9.93
C PHE A 63 7.06 -0.06 9.66
N PHE A 64 6.61 0.72 10.66
CA PHE A 64 5.34 1.44 10.59
C PHE A 64 5.41 2.65 9.65
N GLU A 65 6.58 3.28 9.51
CA GLU A 65 6.81 4.34 8.53
C GLU A 65 6.69 3.80 7.09
N GLY A 66 7.04 2.54 6.85
CA GLY A 66 6.88 1.87 5.56
C GLY A 66 5.43 1.66 5.11
N LEU A 67 4.45 1.84 6.02
CA LEU A 67 3.02 1.83 5.68
C LEU A 67 2.53 3.17 5.14
N LEU A 68 3.31 4.24 5.33
CA LEU A 68 2.89 5.61 5.01
C LEU A 68 3.31 6.01 3.59
N PRO A 69 2.66 7.04 3.02
CA PRO A 69 3.13 7.67 1.80
C PRO A 69 4.56 8.21 1.94
N GLU A 70 5.30 8.27 0.84
CA GLU A 70 6.67 8.79 0.78
C GLU A 70 6.74 10.12 -0.01
N GLY A 71 7.78 10.91 0.24
CA GLY A 71 8.11 12.11 -0.55
C GLY A 71 7.02 13.18 -0.53
N PHE A 72 6.70 13.73 -1.71
CA PHE A 72 5.72 14.81 -1.83
C PHE A 72 4.35 14.45 -1.25
N ALA A 73 3.94 13.19 -1.40
CA ALA A 73 2.69 12.70 -0.84
C ALA A 73 2.66 12.88 0.68
N ARG A 74 3.72 12.44 1.36
CA ARG A 74 3.83 12.58 2.80
C ARG A 74 3.72 14.02 3.26
N LYS A 75 4.41 14.93 2.55
CA LYS A 75 4.36 16.37 2.81
C LYS A 75 2.95 16.93 2.75
N CYS A 76 2.16 16.54 1.76
CA CYS A 76 0.79 17.01 1.64
C CYS A 76 -0.10 16.50 2.78
N VAL A 77 0.03 15.22 3.16
CA VAL A 77 -0.72 14.68 4.31
C VAL A 77 -0.34 15.43 5.59
N ALA A 78 0.95 15.61 5.85
CA ALA A 78 1.45 16.28 7.03
C ALA A 78 0.92 17.72 7.13
N ASN A 79 0.94 18.47 6.03
CA ASN A 79 0.38 19.82 5.97
C ASN A 79 -1.12 19.87 6.27
N TRP A 80 -1.91 18.91 5.74
CA TRP A 80 -3.36 18.85 5.94
C TRP A 80 -3.77 18.53 7.37
N ILE A 81 -3.03 17.64 8.03
CA ILE A 81 -3.27 17.34 9.45
C ILE A 81 -2.47 18.25 10.39
N HIS A 82 -1.86 19.32 9.84
CA HIS A 82 -1.07 20.31 10.55
C HIS A 82 0.02 19.72 11.47
N THR A 83 0.77 18.74 10.98
CA THR A 83 1.88 18.11 11.70
C THR A 83 3.18 18.12 10.89
N SER A 84 4.29 17.70 11.51
CA SER A 84 5.58 17.52 10.85
C SER A 84 5.58 16.29 9.94
N GLU A 85 6.29 16.36 8.82
CA GLU A 85 6.52 15.21 7.94
C GLU A 85 7.17 14.04 8.68
N ASP A 86 8.00 14.32 9.69
CA ASP A 86 8.70 13.31 10.50
C ASP A 86 7.83 12.68 11.60
N ASP A 87 6.64 13.26 11.87
CA ASP A 87 5.71 12.73 12.86
C ASP A 87 4.84 11.61 12.28
N TYR A 88 5.50 10.47 12.04
CA TYR A 88 4.86 9.28 11.48
C TYR A 88 3.71 8.77 12.37
N LEU A 89 3.75 8.99 13.69
CA LEU A 89 2.69 8.56 14.59
C LEU A 89 1.38 9.33 14.35
N THR A 90 1.47 10.65 14.16
CA THR A 90 0.29 11.46 13.82
C THR A 90 -0.26 11.06 12.45
N ILE A 91 0.60 10.93 11.46
CA ILE A 91 0.20 10.51 10.11
C ILE A 91 -0.44 9.11 10.15
N LEU A 92 0.14 8.17 10.91
CA LEU A 92 -0.36 6.81 11.05
C LEU A 92 -1.70 6.74 11.78
N SER A 93 -1.95 7.61 12.77
CA SER A 93 -3.26 7.65 13.42
C SER A 93 -4.40 8.03 12.49
N VAL A 94 -4.10 8.78 11.41
CA VAL A 94 -5.10 9.25 10.45
C VAL A 94 -5.23 8.28 9.27
N LEU A 95 -4.12 7.75 8.76
CA LEU A 95 -4.10 6.86 7.59
C LEU A 95 -4.14 5.37 7.94
N GLY A 96 -4.00 5.01 9.22
CA GLY A 96 -3.82 3.63 9.66
C GLY A 96 -5.06 2.74 9.57
N SER A 97 -6.24 3.30 9.31
CA SER A 97 -7.50 2.54 9.18
C SER A 97 -7.56 1.68 7.91
N GLU A 98 -6.87 2.10 6.83
CA GLU A 98 -6.80 1.37 5.56
C GLU A 98 -5.34 1.32 5.08
N CYS A 99 -4.60 0.34 5.59
CA CYS A 99 -3.23 0.10 5.14
C CYS A 99 -3.16 -0.91 3.98
N LEU A 100 -1.97 -0.95 3.36
CA LEU A 100 -1.56 -2.09 2.56
C LEU A 100 -1.43 -3.32 3.47
N GLY A 101 -1.98 -4.45 3.02
CA GLY A 101 -2.06 -5.67 3.79
C GLY A 101 -3.27 -5.73 4.72
N ALA A 102 -3.14 -6.50 5.79
CA ALA A 102 -4.19 -6.78 6.75
C ALA A 102 -4.08 -5.96 8.03
N LEU A 103 -3.04 -5.14 8.15
CA LEU A 103 -2.83 -4.30 9.31
C LEU A 103 -3.80 -3.13 9.34
N ARG A 104 -4.21 -2.79 10.56
CA ARG A 104 -4.90 -1.57 10.91
C ARG A 104 -4.21 -0.97 12.12
N VAL A 105 -3.96 0.32 12.08
CA VAL A 105 -3.44 1.10 13.21
C VAL A 105 -4.42 2.20 13.52
N SER A 106 -4.89 2.26 14.76
CA SER A 106 -5.88 3.25 15.16
C SER A 106 -5.76 3.57 16.65
N ASP A 107 -6.21 4.75 17.03
CA ASP A 107 -6.46 5.13 18.42
C ASP A 107 -7.89 4.79 18.89
N ASN A 108 -8.77 4.36 17.97
CA ASN A 108 -10.18 4.07 18.23
C ASN A 108 -10.62 2.70 17.71
N ILE A 109 -11.35 1.96 18.56
CA ILE A 109 -11.77 0.57 18.32
C ILE A 109 -13.05 0.50 17.45
N HIS A 110 -13.86 1.55 17.44
CA HIS A 110 -15.21 1.53 16.86
C HIS A 110 -15.34 2.48 15.68
N ASP A 111 -14.88 2.03 14.51
CA ASP A 111 -15.25 2.67 13.26
C ASP A 111 -15.94 1.62 12.40
N SER A 112 -17.27 1.68 12.33
CA SER A 112 -18.04 0.79 11.47
C SER A 112 -17.82 1.21 10.02
N GLY A 113 -17.22 0.34 9.22
CA GLY A 113 -16.94 0.64 7.83
C GLY A 113 -18.21 0.94 7.02
N ASP A 114 -18.09 1.88 6.10
CA ASP A 114 -19.13 2.20 5.10
C ASP A 114 -18.51 2.38 3.71
N TYR A 115 -19.32 2.22 2.68
CA TYR A 115 -18.99 2.49 1.29
C TYR A 115 -19.86 3.63 0.76
N LYS A 116 -19.26 4.82 0.69
CA LYS A 116 -19.94 6.00 0.15
C LYS A 116 -19.87 5.99 -1.38
N PRO A 117 -20.99 6.00 -2.12
CA PRO A 117 -20.97 6.01 -3.58
C PRO A 117 -20.30 7.29 -4.11
N LEU A 118 -19.47 7.13 -5.13
CA LEU A 118 -18.85 8.22 -5.87
C LEU A 118 -19.68 8.54 -7.11
N SER A 119 -19.96 9.83 -7.31
CA SER A 119 -20.60 10.28 -8.55
C SER A 119 -19.58 10.27 -9.70
N ILE A 120 -20.07 10.23 -10.94
CA ILE A 120 -19.20 10.31 -12.11
C ILE A 120 -18.42 11.64 -12.14
N GLU A 121 -18.99 12.73 -11.63
CA GLU A 121 -18.33 14.02 -11.47
C GLU A 121 -17.18 13.93 -10.48
N SER A 122 -17.36 13.21 -9.36
CA SER A 122 -16.26 12.95 -8.42
C SER A 122 -15.15 12.16 -9.11
N VAL A 123 -15.45 11.09 -9.85
CA VAL A 123 -14.43 10.30 -10.56
C VAL A 123 -13.72 11.13 -11.65
N LYS A 124 -14.46 11.98 -12.38
CA LYS A 124 -13.88 12.96 -13.33
C LYS A 124 -12.98 13.97 -12.65
N ALA A 125 -13.37 14.46 -11.47
CA ALA A 125 -12.54 15.38 -10.70
C ALA A 125 -11.23 14.70 -10.29
N LEU A 126 -11.28 13.44 -9.84
CA LEU A 126 -10.07 12.65 -9.55
C LEU A 126 -9.14 12.57 -10.77
N ALA A 127 -9.67 12.38 -11.99
CA ALA A 127 -8.87 12.31 -13.21
C ALA A 127 -8.24 13.67 -13.59
N LYS A 128 -9.04 14.74 -13.61
CA LYS A 128 -8.60 16.08 -14.00
C LYS A 128 -7.55 16.66 -13.06
N GLU A 129 -7.67 16.39 -11.76
CA GLU A 129 -6.79 16.95 -10.75
C GLU A 129 -5.34 16.44 -10.87
N GLY A 130 -5.14 15.20 -11.34
CA GLY A 130 -3.81 14.65 -11.63
C GLY A 130 -3.03 15.38 -12.74
N VAL A 131 -3.73 16.18 -13.56
CA VAL A 131 -3.19 16.97 -14.68
C VAL A 131 -2.98 18.45 -14.33
N SER A 132 -3.45 18.95 -13.18
CA SER A 132 -3.18 20.33 -12.79
C SER A 132 -1.69 20.55 -12.45
N LYS A 133 -1.05 21.55 -13.07
CA LYS A 133 0.35 21.96 -12.80
C LYS A 133 0.57 22.45 -11.36
N SER A 134 -0.49 22.78 -10.64
CA SER A 134 -0.44 23.21 -9.24
C SER A 134 -0.39 22.00 -8.30
N THR A 135 0.66 21.19 -8.40
CA THR A 135 0.92 20.13 -7.40
C THR A 135 0.94 20.70 -5.97
N GLU A 136 1.22 22.00 -5.81
CA GLU A 136 1.27 22.72 -4.53
C GLU A 136 -0.11 23.02 -3.91
N LEU A 137 -1.20 23.00 -4.69
CA LEU A 137 -2.56 23.26 -4.22
C LEU A 137 -3.36 21.95 -4.20
N ILE A 138 -2.90 21.02 -3.38
CA ILE A 138 -3.71 19.87 -3.00
C ILE A 138 -4.73 20.36 -1.96
N THR A 139 -6.02 20.26 -2.29
CA THR A 139 -7.10 20.67 -1.39
C THR A 139 -7.31 19.64 -0.27
N GLU A 140 -7.96 20.04 0.83
CA GLU A 140 -8.34 19.10 1.90
C GLU A 140 -9.27 17.99 1.38
N ALA A 141 -10.16 18.34 0.44
CA ALA A 141 -11.01 17.41 -0.27
C ALA A 141 -10.17 16.38 -1.05
N HIS A 142 -9.11 16.80 -1.75
CA HIS A 142 -8.19 15.91 -2.45
C HIS A 142 -7.51 14.92 -1.50
N LEU A 143 -6.97 15.34 -0.36
CA LEU A 143 -6.32 14.41 0.57
C LEU A 143 -7.27 13.39 1.17
N SER A 144 -8.52 13.78 1.40
CA SER A 144 -9.56 12.86 1.86
C SER A 144 -9.99 11.83 0.80
N LEU A 145 -9.91 12.18 -0.49
CA LEU A 145 -10.42 11.38 -1.61
C LEU A 145 -9.35 10.61 -2.38
N THR A 146 -8.15 11.16 -2.60
CA THR A 146 -7.14 10.58 -3.49
C THR A 146 -5.99 9.92 -2.75
N GLY A 147 -5.79 10.23 -1.47
CA GLY A 147 -4.50 10.04 -0.82
C GLY A 147 -3.40 10.86 -1.51
N ALA A 148 -2.42 11.32 -0.75
CA ALA A 148 -1.46 12.30 -1.27
C ALA A 148 -0.51 11.82 -2.40
N SER A 149 -0.58 10.54 -2.78
CA SER A 149 0.32 9.90 -3.74
C SER A 149 -0.19 9.88 -5.19
N GLY A 150 -1.33 10.53 -5.47
CA GLY A 150 -2.05 10.38 -6.74
C GLY A 150 -2.62 8.97 -6.93
N LYS A 151 -2.80 8.25 -5.82
CA LYS A 151 -3.33 6.88 -5.77
C LYS A 151 -4.28 6.71 -4.59
N VAL A 152 -5.49 6.26 -4.87
CA VAL A 152 -6.54 6.03 -3.88
C VAL A 152 -6.96 4.57 -3.84
N GLY A 153 -7.23 4.07 -2.63
CA GLY A 153 -7.99 2.83 -2.45
C GLY A 153 -9.48 3.07 -2.64
N LEU A 154 -10.08 2.56 -3.71
CA LEU A 154 -11.52 2.60 -3.94
C LEU A 154 -12.12 1.20 -3.97
N TYR A 155 -13.43 1.13 -3.73
CA TYR A 155 -14.21 -0.07 -3.98
C TYR A 155 -14.90 0.03 -5.33
N TYR A 156 -14.79 -1.01 -6.14
CA TYR A 156 -15.50 -1.14 -7.41
C TYR A 156 -16.53 -2.27 -7.33
N ASP A 157 -17.79 -1.94 -7.64
CA ASP A 157 -18.87 -2.89 -7.84
C ASP A 157 -19.03 -3.13 -9.36
N PRO A 158 -18.60 -4.30 -9.87
CA PRO A 158 -18.69 -4.60 -11.29
C PRO A 158 -20.12 -4.88 -11.76
N GLU A 159 -21.05 -5.29 -10.88
CA GLU A 159 -22.43 -5.58 -11.25
C GLU A 159 -23.20 -4.30 -11.56
N ARG A 160 -22.97 -3.26 -10.75
CA ARG A 160 -23.58 -1.93 -10.93
C ARG A 160 -22.72 -0.98 -11.74
N ASN A 161 -21.47 -1.35 -12.04
CA ASN A 161 -20.45 -0.49 -12.62
C ASN A 161 -20.28 0.83 -11.83
N MET A 162 -20.20 0.72 -10.50
CA MET A 162 -20.14 1.86 -9.59
C MET A 162 -18.87 1.85 -8.74
N TRP A 163 -18.38 3.05 -8.46
CA TRP A 163 -17.25 3.28 -7.57
C TRP A 163 -17.74 3.80 -6.22
N TYR A 164 -17.07 3.36 -5.15
CA TYR A 164 -17.36 3.78 -3.79
C TYR A 164 -16.06 4.17 -3.08
N GLN A 165 -16.13 5.20 -2.25
CA GLN A 165 -15.09 5.61 -1.32
C GLN A 165 -15.29 4.84 -0.01
N PRO A 166 -14.34 3.98 0.40
CA PRO A 166 -14.39 3.33 1.70
C PRO A 166 -14.23 4.35 2.82
N GLN A 167 -14.98 4.15 3.90
CA GLN A 167 -14.93 4.93 5.13
C GLN A 167 -14.74 4.00 6.33
N GLY A 168 -14.15 4.52 7.41
CA GLY A 168 -13.84 3.74 8.60
C GLY A 168 -12.97 2.51 8.33
N ASP A 169 -13.42 1.34 8.76
CA ASP A 169 -12.72 0.06 8.53
C ASP A 169 -13.11 -0.65 7.23
N ALA A 170 -13.87 -0.02 6.33
CA ALA A 170 -14.25 -0.64 5.07
C ALA A 170 -13.02 -0.81 4.16
N PRO A 171 -12.70 -2.04 3.71
CA PRO A 171 -11.56 -2.27 2.83
C PRO A 171 -11.83 -1.79 1.39
N SER A 172 -10.84 -1.16 0.77
CA SER A 172 -10.83 -0.92 -0.68
C SER A 172 -10.61 -2.23 -1.46
N THR A 173 -11.00 -2.28 -2.74
CA THR A 173 -10.74 -3.42 -3.65
C THR A 173 -9.77 -3.09 -4.78
N HIS A 174 -9.60 -1.82 -5.10
CA HIS A 174 -8.74 -1.36 -6.19
C HIS A 174 -7.89 -0.19 -5.74
N ILE A 175 -6.67 -0.11 -6.26
CA ILE A 175 -5.83 1.07 -6.22
C ILE A 175 -6.04 1.80 -7.54
N VAL A 176 -6.59 3.02 -7.49
CA VAL A 176 -6.85 3.86 -8.65
C VAL A 176 -5.80 4.96 -8.70
N LYS A 177 -5.09 5.05 -9.83
CA LYS A 177 -3.99 5.99 -10.05
C LYS A 177 -4.39 7.02 -11.11
N GLN A 178 -3.96 8.26 -10.89
CA GLN A 178 -4.17 9.35 -11.84
C GLN A 178 -3.08 9.38 -12.91
N SER A 179 -3.39 9.95 -14.08
CA SER A 179 -2.35 10.37 -15.03
C SER A 179 -1.59 11.56 -14.45
N HIS A 180 -0.27 11.56 -14.56
CA HIS A 180 0.58 12.61 -13.96
C HIS A 180 0.95 13.65 -15.02
N VAL A 181 0.70 14.94 -14.74
CA VAL A 181 0.97 16.11 -15.61
C VAL A 181 2.31 16.10 -16.39
N ARG A 182 3.35 15.48 -15.83
CA ARG A 182 4.73 15.57 -16.32
C ARG A 182 5.09 14.45 -17.30
N LEU A 183 4.22 13.46 -17.48
CA LEU A 183 4.47 12.27 -18.29
C LEU A 183 3.18 11.93 -19.04
N SER A 184 3.10 12.35 -20.31
CA SER A 184 2.03 11.93 -21.20
C SER A 184 1.99 10.41 -21.32
N ASP A 185 0.80 9.86 -21.54
CA ASP A 185 0.57 8.44 -21.80
C ASP A 185 1.00 7.50 -20.65
N ILE A 186 1.20 7.99 -19.42
CA ILE A 186 1.68 7.15 -18.30
C ILE A 186 0.72 6.01 -17.97
N VAL A 187 -0.59 6.26 -18.04
CA VAL A 187 -1.63 5.25 -17.84
C VAL A 187 -1.59 4.18 -18.93
N THR A 188 -1.48 4.61 -20.20
CA THR A 188 -1.34 3.71 -21.36
C THR A 188 -0.06 2.88 -21.27
N ASN A 189 1.05 3.50 -20.87
CA ASN A 189 2.33 2.83 -20.69
C ASN A 189 2.28 1.77 -19.57
N GLU A 190 1.62 2.08 -18.45
CA GLU A 190 1.47 1.12 -17.35
C GLU A 190 0.63 -0.08 -17.78
N GLN A 191 -0.50 0.15 -18.46
CA GLN A 191 -1.32 -0.95 -19.00
C GLN A 191 -0.57 -1.77 -20.05
N LEU A 192 0.18 -1.13 -20.95
CA LEU A 192 0.98 -1.81 -21.97
C LEU A 192 2.04 -2.70 -21.32
N SER A 193 2.76 -2.15 -20.32
CA SER A 193 3.79 -2.90 -19.58
C SER A 193 3.17 -4.11 -18.88
N LEU A 194 2.09 -3.93 -18.12
CA LEU A 194 1.43 -5.04 -17.43
C LEU A 194 0.89 -6.09 -18.40
N THR A 195 0.29 -5.66 -19.51
CA THR A 195 -0.19 -6.58 -20.55
C THR A 195 0.96 -7.35 -21.19
N ALA A 196 2.11 -6.72 -21.45
CA ALA A 196 3.29 -7.38 -21.99
C ALA A 196 3.86 -8.41 -20.99
N ALA A 197 3.94 -8.06 -19.70
CA ALA A 197 4.35 -8.99 -18.63
C ALA A 197 3.42 -10.22 -18.57
N SER A 198 2.10 -9.99 -18.59
CA SER A 198 1.09 -11.05 -18.62
C SER A 198 1.28 -12.00 -19.81
N LYS A 199 1.50 -11.46 -21.01
CA LYS A 199 1.77 -12.25 -22.22
C LYS A 199 3.07 -13.05 -22.17
N LEU A 200 4.02 -12.64 -21.33
CA LEU A 200 5.27 -13.38 -21.07
C LEU A 200 5.13 -14.41 -19.93
N GLY A 201 3.92 -14.60 -19.37
CA GLY A 201 3.67 -15.55 -18.30
C GLY A 201 3.94 -15.00 -16.89
N ILE A 202 4.25 -13.70 -16.75
CA ILE A 202 4.44 -13.07 -15.44
C ILE A 202 3.07 -12.79 -14.81
N SER A 203 2.86 -13.28 -13.59
CA SER A 203 1.64 -13.01 -12.83
C SER A 203 1.55 -11.52 -12.51
N ILE A 204 0.50 -10.87 -13.01
CA ILE A 204 0.19 -9.47 -12.74
C ILE A 204 -1.16 -9.34 -12.01
N PRO A 205 -1.38 -8.27 -11.22
CA PRO A 205 -2.73 -7.94 -10.79
C PRO A 205 -3.59 -7.56 -12.00
N GLU A 206 -4.88 -7.88 -11.92
CA GLU A 206 -5.88 -7.42 -12.87
C GLU A 206 -5.91 -5.88 -12.90
N SER A 207 -5.91 -5.28 -14.09
CA SER A 207 -5.93 -3.84 -14.25
C SER A 207 -6.66 -3.39 -15.50
N PHE A 208 -7.26 -2.20 -15.44
CA PHE A 208 -7.99 -1.60 -16.53
C PHE A 208 -7.96 -0.06 -16.47
N ILE A 209 -8.22 0.57 -17.61
CA ILE A 209 -8.33 2.02 -17.72
C ILE A 209 -9.78 2.42 -17.46
N ILE A 210 -9.99 3.36 -16.54
CA ILE A 210 -11.27 4.04 -16.35
C ILE A 210 -11.26 5.24 -17.29
N ASN A 211 -12.14 5.25 -18.28
CA ASN A 211 -12.34 6.41 -19.14
C ASN A 211 -13.55 7.22 -18.64
N THR A 212 -13.30 8.49 -18.32
CA THR A 212 -14.32 9.42 -17.82
C THR A 212 -14.79 10.42 -18.89
N GLY A 213 -14.25 10.37 -20.10
CA GLY A 213 -14.55 11.34 -21.17
C GLY A 213 -14.08 10.90 -22.55
N ALA A 214 -13.43 11.80 -23.27
CA ALA A 214 -12.90 11.61 -24.63
C ALA A 214 -11.55 10.87 -24.67
N ALA A 215 -11.19 10.12 -23.61
CA ALA A 215 -9.95 9.37 -23.48
C ALA A 215 -8.65 10.20 -23.56
N ARG A 216 -8.68 11.44 -23.08
CA ARG A 216 -7.47 12.28 -22.89
C ARG A 216 -6.79 11.96 -21.57
N ASP A 217 -5.52 12.33 -21.42
CA ASP A 217 -4.74 12.09 -20.19
C ASP A 217 -5.41 12.65 -18.92
N ASP A 218 -6.15 13.75 -19.01
CA ASP A 218 -6.92 14.38 -17.92
C ASP A 218 -8.30 13.76 -17.67
N GLU A 219 -8.64 12.72 -18.41
CA GLU A 219 -9.95 12.05 -18.36
C GLU A 219 -9.81 10.54 -18.17
N ILE A 220 -8.60 10.03 -17.96
CA ILE A 220 -8.33 8.61 -17.73
C ILE A 220 -7.72 8.37 -16.34
N LEU A 221 -8.12 7.26 -15.73
CA LEU A 221 -7.50 6.72 -14.52
C LEU A 221 -7.05 5.28 -14.78
N PHE A 222 -6.09 4.83 -13.98
CA PHE A 222 -5.62 3.45 -14.00
C PHE A 222 -6.07 2.71 -12.75
N ALA A 223 -6.96 1.73 -12.90
CA ALA A 223 -7.40 0.89 -11.79
C ALA A 223 -6.60 -0.42 -11.76
N THR A 224 -6.04 -0.76 -10.61
CA THR A 224 -5.41 -2.06 -10.35
C THR A 224 -6.15 -2.75 -9.21
N LYS A 225 -6.62 -3.97 -9.44
CA LYS A 225 -7.24 -4.78 -8.39
C LYS A 225 -6.21 -5.15 -7.34
N ARG A 226 -6.60 -5.01 -6.08
CA ARG A 226 -5.77 -5.32 -4.93
C ARG A 226 -5.64 -6.83 -4.77
N TYR A 227 -4.42 -7.35 -4.81
CA TYR A 227 -4.13 -8.76 -4.56
C TYR A 227 -4.10 -9.11 -3.06
N ASP A 228 -4.05 -8.10 -2.19
CA ASP A 228 -4.15 -8.23 -0.73
C ASP A 228 -5.59 -8.14 -0.22
N ARG A 229 -6.56 -8.36 -1.11
CA ARG A 229 -7.99 -8.34 -0.84
C ARG A 229 -8.62 -9.55 -1.52
N VAL A 230 -9.33 -10.38 -0.76
CA VAL A 230 -9.98 -11.59 -1.30
C VAL A 230 -11.44 -11.61 -0.93
N ILE A 231 -12.28 -12.03 -1.88
CA ILE A 231 -13.70 -12.24 -1.62
C ILE A 231 -13.84 -13.59 -0.92
N PRO A 232 -14.29 -13.63 0.35
CA PRO A 232 -14.47 -14.89 1.07
C PRO A 232 -15.69 -15.66 0.55
N LYS A 233 -15.70 -16.99 0.76
CA LYS A 233 -16.88 -17.83 0.45
C LYS A 233 -18.09 -17.44 1.31
N ASN A 234 -17.84 -17.11 2.58
CA ASN A 234 -18.85 -16.62 3.51
C ASN A 234 -18.71 -15.10 3.64
N ALA A 235 -19.22 -14.38 2.66
CA ALA A 235 -19.12 -12.92 2.61
C ALA A 235 -19.92 -12.25 3.71
N ALA A 236 -19.25 -11.41 4.50
CA ALA A 236 -19.90 -10.34 5.21
C ALA A 236 -20.27 -9.22 4.22
N TYR A 237 -21.28 -8.44 4.56
CA TYR A 237 -21.77 -7.34 3.73
C TYR A 237 -21.77 -6.03 4.50
N ILE A 238 -21.43 -4.95 3.81
CA ILE A 238 -21.59 -3.57 4.27
C ILE A 238 -22.54 -2.90 3.27
N ASN A 239 -23.73 -2.51 3.72
CA ASN A 239 -24.74 -1.85 2.88
C ASN A 239 -25.02 -2.58 1.55
N GLY A 240 -25.08 -3.92 1.60
CA GLY A 240 -25.35 -4.78 0.46
C GLY A 240 -24.14 -5.04 -0.46
N LEU A 241 -22.97 -4.46 -0.17
CA LEU A 241 -21.71 -4.73 -0.87
C LEU A 241 -20.88 -5.76 -0.11
N ILE A 242 -20.25 -6.67 -0.83
CA ILE A 242 -19.37 -7.69 -0.25
C ILE A 242 -18.18 -7.01 0.42
N ARG A 243 -17.93 -7.31 1.70
CA ARG A 243 -16.71 -6.92 2.42
C ARG A 243 -15.60 -7.94 2.11
N PRO A 244 -14.57 -7.59 1.31
CA PRO A 244 -13.44 -8.48 1.10
C PRO A 244 -12.66 -8.70 2.40
N PHE A 245 -12.05 -9.87 2.55
CA PHE A 245 -11.04 -10.11 3.57
C PHE A 245 -9.73 -9.45 3.16
N ARG A 246 -8.99 -8.94 4.14
CA ARG A 246 -7.63 -8.45 3.95
C ARG A 246 -6.65 -9.61 4.09
N LEU A 247 -5.69 -9.67 3.18
CA LEU A 247 -4.54 -10.57 3.29
C LEU A 247 -3.33 -9.78 3.76
N HIS A 248 -2.58 -10.34 4.70
CA HIS A 248 -1.37 -9.68 5.17
C HIS A 248 -0.25 -9.72 4.12
N GLN A 249 0.54 -8.65 4.11
CA GLN A 249 1.71 -8.51 3.25
C GLN A 249 2.65 -7.44 3.81
N GLU A 250 3.91 -7.57 3.46
CA GLU A 250 4.95 -6.58 3.75
C GLU A 250 5.85 -6.39 2.52
N ASP A 251 6.44 -5.21 2.33
CA ASP A 251 7.46 -5.02 1.29
C ASP A 251 8.87 -5.42 1.77
N PHE A 252 9.82 -5.54 0.84
CA PHE A 252 11.19 -5.90 1.21
C PHE A 252 11.86 -4.90 2.16
N ALA A 253 11.46 -3.62 2.17
CA ALA A 253 12.01 -2.64 3.11
C ALA A 253 11.56 -2.96 4.53
N GLN A 254 10.26 -3.22 4.68
CA GLN A 254 9.66 -3.64 5.94
C GLN A 254 10.30 -4.95 6.43
N ALA A 255 10.39 -5.97 5.56
CA ALA A 255 10.97 -7.26 5.92
C ALA A 255 12.45 -7.19 6.31
N LEU A 256 13.23 -6.31 5.66
CA LEU A 256 14.65 -6.08 5.98
C LEU A 256 14.86 -5.09 7.15
N GLY A 257 13.81 -4.44 7.64
CA GLY A 257 13.90 -3.38 8.64
C GLY A 257 14.64 -2.13 8.13
N ILE A 258 14.60 -1.87 6.82
CA ILE A 258 15.25 -0.72 6.18
C ILE A 258 14.33 0.50 6.28
N PRO A 259 14.83 1.66 6.73
CA PRO A 259 14.02 2.87 6.81
C PRO A 259 13.55 3.35 5.43
N ALA A 260 12.40 4.00 5.37
CA ALA A 260 11.77 4.43 4.13
C ALA A 260 12.68 5.32 3.26
N TYR A 261 13.51 6.17 3.88
CA TYR A 261 14.45 7.05 3.17
C TYR A 261 15.65 6.30 2.54
N GLU A 262 15.92 5.05 2.94
CA GLU A 262 16.97 4.17 2.38
C GLU A 262 16.41 3.00 1.56
N LYS A 263 15.12 3.04 1.24
CA LYS A 263 14.44 2.05 0.38
C LYS A 263 15.11 1.86 -0.99
N TYR A 264 15.89 2.84 -1.41
CA TYR A 264 16.65 2.82 -2.64
C TYR A 264 18.11 2.58 -2.34
N GLU A 265 18.65 1.52 -2.95
CA GLU A 265 20.04 1.15 -2.75
C GLU A 265 20.96 2.28 -3.19
N ASN A 266 21.75 2.78 -2.24
CA ASN A 266 22.86 3.68 -2.47
C ASN A 266 24.15 3.00 -2.02
N GLY A 267 25.16 2.95 -2.89
CA GLY A 267 26.39 2.21 -2.63
C GLY A 267 26.21 0.70 -2.78
N ASN A 268 27.06 -0.09 -2.12
CA ASN A 268 27.12 -1.55 -2.26
C ASN A 268 26.43 -2.26 -1.08
N ARG A 269 25.12 -2.05 -0.90
CA ARG A 269 24.36 -2.62 0.24
C ARG A 269 23.77 -4.01 -0.03
N GLN A 270 23.92 -4.50 -1.26
CA GLN A 270 23.50 -5.80 -1.77
C GLN A 270 22.02 -6.11 -1.54
N TYR A 271 21.13 -5.12 -1.73
CA TYR A 271 19.69 -5.28 -1.48
C TYR A 271 19.06 -6.43 -2.28
N LEU A 272 19.51 -6.62 -3.52
CA LEU A 272 19.03 -7.73 -4.34
C LEU A 272 19.38 -9.09 -3.71
N LEU A 273 20.61 -9.27 -3.25
CA LEU A 273 21.05 -10.50 -2.57
C LEU A 273 20.23 -10.73 -1.30
N LYS A 274 20.02 -9.69 -0.49
CA LYS A 274 19.20 -9.76 0.74
C LYS A 274 17.75 -10.14 0.44
N ALA A 275 17.17 -9.61 -0.63
CA ALA A 275 15.82 -9.99 -1.06
C ALA A 275 15.72 -11.48 -1.44
N PHE A 276 16.69 -12.01 -2.20
CA PHE A 276 16.76 -13.45 -2.51
C PHE A 276 16.94 -14.32 -1.25
N GLN A 277 17.75 -13.87 -0.29
CA GLN A 277 17.91 -14.55 1.00
C GLN A 277 16.62 -14.54 1.82
N LEU A 278 15.89 -13.41 1.83
CA LEU A 278 14.59 -13.33 2.48
C LEU A 278 13.59 -14.31 1.88
N LEU A 279 13.46 -14.32 0.55
CA LEU A 279 12.59 -15.28 -0.14
C LEU A 279 12.99 -16.71 0.21
N ARG A 280 14.29 -17.02 0.19
CA ARG A 280 14.79 -18.37 0.49
C ARG A 280 14.37 -18.88 1.86
N ASN A 281 14.34 -18.01 2.86
CA ASN A 281 14.20 -18.40 4.26
C ASN A 281 12.77 -18.27 4.80
N ASN A 282 11.90 -17.48 4.14
CA ASN A 282 10.62 -17.06 4.75
C ASN A 282 9.37 -17.35 3.91
N VAL A 283 9.51 -17.80 2.66
CA VAL A 283 8.34 -18.15 1.82
C VAL A 283 8.09 -19.67 1.80
N ALA A 284 6.86 -20.08 1.49
CA ALA A 284 6.48 -21.50 1.48
C ALA A 284 7.18 -22.30 0.37
N ASP A 285 7.33 -21.68 -0.81
CA ASP A 285 8.00 -22.30 -1.96
C ASP A 285 9.16 -21.41 -2.45
N PRO A 286 10.32 -21.48 -1.76
CA PRO A 286 11.50 -20.70 -2.10
C PRO A 286 11.95 -20.80 -3.54
N LEU A 287 11.82 -21.97 -4.17
CA LEU A 287 12.30 -22.19 -5.53
C LEU A 287 11.39 -21.46 -6.52
N THR A 288 10.09 -21.72 -6.45
CA THR A 288 9.10 -21.12 -7.34
C THR A 288 9.08 -19.59 -7.20
N ASP A 289 9.12 -19.06 -5.98
CA ASP A 289 9.03 -17.62 -5.76
C ASP A 289 10.34 -16.88 -6.12
N GLN A 290 11.51 -17.50 -6.00
CA GLN A 290 12.75 -16.95 -6.52
C GLN A 290 12.78 -16.94 -8.06
N LEU A 291 12.22 -17.95 -8.73
CA LEU A 291 12.11 -17.98 -10.19
C LEU A 291 11.16 -16.88 -10.70
N LYS A 292 9.98 -16.72 -10.07
CA LYS A 292 9.08 -15.60 -10.38
C LYS A 292 9.76 -14.24 -10.19
N TRP A 293 10.55 -14.10 -9.13
CA TRP A 293 11.30 -12.87 -8.88
C TRP A 293 12.35 -12.62 -9.96
N TRP A 294 13.06 -13.65 -10.41
CA TRP A 294 13.96 -13.56 -11.56
C TRP A 294 13.26 -13.10 -12.83
N ASP A 295 12.10 -13.68 -13.16
CA ASP A 295 11.33 -13.30 -14.35
C ASP A 295 10.94 -11.81 -14.30
N MET A 296 10.51 -11.32 -13.13
CA MET A 296 10.19 -9.91 -12.91
C MET A 296 11.41 -9.00 -13.09
N LEU A 297 12.58 -9.38 -12.56
CA LEU A 297 13.82 -8.60 -12.68
C LEU A 297 14.31 -8.53 -14.13
N ILE A 298 14.27 -9.65 -14.84
CA ILE A 298 14.64 -9.72 -16.27
C ILE A 298 13.68 -8.84 -17.07
N TYR A 299 12.38 -8.97 -16.81
CA TYR A 299 11.37 -8.15 -17.48
C TYR A 299 11.55 -6.65 -17.21
N ASP A 300 11.81 -6.26 -15.97
CA ASP A 300 12.07 -4.86 -15.62
C ASP A 300 13.34 -4.34 -16.30
N TYR A 301 14.40 -5.15 -16.39
CA TYR A 301 15.61 -4.82 -17.13
C TYR A 301 15.35 -4.64 -18.63
N LEU A 302 14.58 -5.54 -19.26
CA LEU A 302 14.21 -5.44 -20.67
C LEU A 302 13.36 -4.20 -20.96
N ASN A 303 12.36 -3.91 -20.13
CA ASN A 303 11.56 -2.69 -20.22
C ASN A 303 12.42 -1.42 -20.14
N CYS A 304 13.50 -1.47 -19.36
CA CYS A 304 14.45 -0.39 -19.20
C CYS A 304 15.25 -0.14 -20.49
N ILE A 305 15.66 -1.22 -21.18
CA ILE A 305 16.42 -1.15 -22.44
C ILE A 305 15.54 -0.69 -23.60
N ILE A 306 14.31 -1.22 -23.70
CA ILE A 306 13.40 -0.97 -24.82
C ILE A 306 12.85 0.47 -24.80
N GLY A 307 13.04 1.20 -23.70
CA GLY A 307 12.70 2.62 -23.61
C GLY A 307 11.21 2.88 -23.36
N CYS A 308 10.39 1.84 -23.15
CA CYS A 308 8.99 1.99 -22.74
C CYS A 308 8.86 2.78 -21.43
N ILE A 309 9.87 2.77 -20.57
CA ILE A 309 9.85 3.50 -19.29
C ILE A 309 11.07 4.42 -19.26
N ARG A 310 10.84 5.74 -19.16
CA ARG A 310 11.91 6.73 -18.91
C ARG A 310 12.76 6.26 -17.71
N TRP A 311 13.97 5.83 -18.02
CA TRP A 311 15.04 5.28 -17.17
C TRP A 311 15.23 6.00 -15.83
N ARG A 312 14.90 7.30 -15.78
CA ARG A 312 15.13 8.19 -14.63
C ARG A 312 14.24 7.91 -13.41
N MET A 313 13.11 7.21 -13.55
CA MET A 313 12.21 6.92 -12.41
C MET A 313 12.34 5.50 -11.82
N LYS A 314 12.86 4.51 -12.57
CA LYS A 314 12.97 3.11 -12.12
C LYS A 314 14.35 2.72 -11.57
N ARG A 315 15.38 3.55 -11.70
CA ARG A 315 16.73 3.32 -11.10
C ARG A 315 16.70 3.04 -9.60
N LYS A 316 15.57 3.34 -8.96
CA LYS A 316 15.30 3.23 -7.54
C LYS A 316 14.41 2.02 -7.19
N ARG A 317 13.59 1.44 -8.07
CA ARG A 317 12.40 0.64 -7.66
C ARG A 317 12.57 -0.86 -7.32
N TYR A 318 13.77 -1.43 -7.21
CA TYR A 318 13.92 -2.89 -6.99
C TYR A 318 13.32 -3.41 -5.67
N MET A 319 13.20 -2.58 -4.62
CA MET A 319 12.55 -2.97 -3.36
C MET A 319 11.03 -2.74 -3.31
N CYS A 320 10.45 -2.04 -4.29
CA CYS A 320 9.11 -1.46 -4.16
C CYS A 320 8.01 -2.28 -4.85
N LEU A 321 8.37 -3.26 -5.71
CA LEU A 321 7.41 -3.97 -6.56
C LEU A 321 7.06 -5.39 -6.12
N CYS A 322 7.88 -6.03 -5.28
CA CYS A 322 7.52 -7.31 -4.68
C CYS A 322 7.27 -7.13 -3.19
N ARG A 323 6.02 -7.38 -2.82
CA ARG A 323 5.62 -7.60 -1.44
C ARG A 323 5.63 -9.10 -1.19
N ILE A 324 6.23 -9.50 -0.08
CA ILE A 324 6.21 -10.87 0.36
C ILE A 324 4.83 -11.10 0.96
N ARG A 325 4.13 -12.12 0.48
CA ARG A 325 3.01 -12.67 1.22
C ARG A 325 3.61 -13.48 2.36
N THR A 326 3.61 -12.90 3.56
CA THR A 326 3.93 -13.65 4.76
C THR A 326 2.84 -14.71 4.92
N LEU A 327 3.24 -15.97 5.15
CA LEU A 327 2.31 -17.08 5.38
C LEU A 327 1.54 -16.82 6.66
N LEU A 328 0.42 -16.10 6.52
CA LEU A 328 -0.69 -16.07 7.45
C LEU A 328 -1.80 -16.95 6.90
#